data_AF-A0A0K1FBN2-F1
#
_entry.id   AF-A0A0K1FBN2-F1
#
_cell.length_a   1.000
_cell.length_b   1.000
_cell.length_c   1.000
_cell.angle_alpha   90.00
_cell.angle_beta   90.00
_cell.angle_gamma   90.00
#
_symmetry.space_group_name_H-M   'P 1'
#
loop_
_entity.id
_entity.type
_entity.pdbx_description
1 polymer ?
#
loop_
_entity_poly.entity_id
_entity_poly.type
_entity_poly.pdbx_seq_one_letter_code
_entity_poly.pdbx_strand_id
1 'polypeptide(L)'
;MRESLQAQAQQFARSLSDLASTFVGQAHPFVATTLGERIVIQSEAPIPIATARRTLLSVTSRYRCTYDSAGQYLVVEESEIKVFGGSQGKGDPLFRVEYVRDQASHLPCAHLHIHAHRDQLSVAMAVAGTDGAERRTTTQGDDYMRGTRISELHFPVGGHRFRPGLEDVCNGWSPSSAHPPGRRGPRC
;
A
#
# COMPACT_ATOMS: atom_id res chain seq x y z
N MET A 1 -8.80 -28.67 -16.27
CA MET A 1 -8.47 -27.81 -17.43
C MET A 1 -7.53 -26.74 -16.90
N ARG A 2 -6.26 -26.71 -17.32
CA ARG A 2 -5.28 -25.73 -16.80
C ARG A 2 -5.51 -24.40 -17.50
N GLU A 3 -5.71 -23.32 -16.75
CA GLU A 3 -5.78 -21.97 -17.32
C GLU A 3 -4.41 -21.59 -17.91
N SER A 4 -4.41 -20.87 -19.04
CA SER A 4 -3.16 -20.38 -19.61
C SER A 4 -2.49 -19.43 -18.62
N LEU A 5 -1.15 -19.40 -18.57
CA LEU A 5 -0.41 -18.55 -17.62
C LEU A 5 -0.71 -17.05 -17.82
N GLN A 6 -1.03 -16.66 -19.05
CA GLN A 6 -1.55 -15.34 -19.37
C GLN A 6 -2.92 -15.09 -18.73
N ALA A 7 -3.80 -16.09 -18.68
CA ALA A 7 -5.06 -16.00 -17.94
C ALA A 7 -4.83 -15.85 -16.43
N GLN A 8 -3.85 -16.55 -15.84
CA GLN A 8 -3.48 -16.35 -14.43
C GLN A 8 -3.00 -14.92 -14.15
N ALA A 9 -2.15 -14.36 -15.03
CA ALA A 9 -1.71 -12.98 -14.91
C ALA A 9 -2.85 -11.97 -15.07
N GLN A 10 -3.77 -12.21 -16.00
CA GLN A 10 -4.98 -11.41 -16.16
C GLN A 10 -5.90 -11.51 -14.95
N GLN A 11 -6.05 -12.70 -14.36
CA GLN A 11 -6.82 -12.90 -13.14
C GLN A 11 -6.20 -12.14 -11.97
N PHE A 12 -4.88 -12.19 -11.80
CA PHE A 12 -4.20 -11.44 -10.75
C PHE A 12 -4.36 -9.92 -10.95
N ALA A 13 -4.22 -9.42 -12.18
CA ALA A 13 -4.49 -8.02 -12.50
C ALA A 13 -5.94 -7.62 -12.20
N ARG A 14 -6.92 -8.49 -12.49
CA ARG A 14 -8.33 -8.25 -12.12
C ARG A 14 -8.52 -8.15 -10.62
N SER A 15 -7.95 -9.06 -9.83
CA SER A 15 -8.05 -8.99 -8.37
C SER A 15 -7.45 -7.71 -7.79
N LEU A 16 -6.31 -7.25 -8.33
CA LEU A 16 -5.72 -5.95 -7.94
C LEU A 16 -6.61 -4.76 -8.36
N SER A 17 -7.22 -4.85 -9.55
CA SER A 17 -8.18 -3.84 -10.03
C SER A 17 -9.40 -3.75 -9.12
N ASP A 18 -9.97 -4.89 -8.73
CA ASP A 18 -11.14 -4.95 -7.85
C ASP A 18 -10.82 -4.35 -6.48
N LEU A 19 -9.65 -4.69 -5.92
CA LEU A 19 -9.18 -4.12 -4.65
C LEU A 19 -9.03 -2.59 -4.73
N ALA A 20 -8.29 -2.10 -5.73
CA ALA A 20 -8.05 -0.67 -5.90
C ALA A 20 -9.35 0.09 -6.20
N SER A 21 -10.23 -0.49 -7.03
CA SER A 21 -11.51 0.13 -7.37
C SER A 21 -12.44 0.19 -6.17
N THR A 22 -12.46 -0.86 -5.34
CA THR A 22 -13.23 -0.89 -4.09
C THR A 22 -12.72 0.17 -3.12
N PHE A 23 -11.39 0.28 -2.97
CA PHE A 23 -10.78 1.26 -2.08
C PHE A 23 -11.04 2.71 -2.49
N VAL A 24 -10.91 3.01 -3.79
CA VAL A 24 -11.06 4.37 -4.33
C VAL A 24 -12.53 4.73 -4.59
N GLY A 25 -13.42 3.75 -4.72
CA GLY A 25 -14.85 3.95 -5.03
C GLY A 25 -15.15 4.21 -6.51
N GLN A 26 -14.19 4.01 -7.40
CA GLN A 26 -14.31 4.14 -8.87
C GLN A 26 -13.37 3.16 -9.56
N ALA A 27 -13.62 2.86 -10.84
CA ALA A 27 -12.80 1.92 -11.60
C ALA A 27 -11.33 2.37 -11.65
N HIS A 28 -10.43 1.50 -11.17
CA HIS A 28 -8.98 1.73 -11.15
C HIS A 28 -8.25 0.48 -11.66
N PRO A 29 -8.06 0.36 -12.99
CA PRO A 29 -7.58 -0.86 -13.60
C PRO A 29 -6.07 -1.10 -13.40
N PHE A 30 -5.74 -2.38 -13.25
CA PHE A 30 -4.40 -2.93 -13.39
C PHE A 30 -4.29 -3.68 -14.71
N VAL A 31 -3.14 -3.53 -15.37
CA VAL A 31 -2.86 -4.16 -16.65
C VAL A 31 -1.71 -5.13 -16.49
N ALA A 32 -1.89 -6.35 -17.02
CA ALA A 32 -0.83 -7.33 -17.21
C ALA A 32 -0.21 -7.17 -18.61
N THR A 33 1.06 -6.81 -18.67
CA THR A 33 1.81 -6.65 -19.92
C THR A 33 2.91 -7.69 -20.01
N THR A 34 2.91 -8.49 -21.07
CA THR A 34 3.97 -9.46 -21.35
C THR A 34 5.16 -8.75 -22.02
N LEU A 35 6.35 -8.90 -21.45
CA LEU A 35 7.61 -8.35 -21.92
C LEU A 35 8.64 -9.49 -22.01
N GLY A 36 8.71 -10.14 -23.18
CA GLY A 36 9.53 -11.35 -23.35
C GLY A 36 9.00 -12.50 -22.49
N GLU A 37 9.85 -13.07 -21.64
CA GLU A 37 9.49 -14.15 -20.71
C GLU A 37 8.85 -13.66 -19.41
N ARG A 38 8.75 -12.35 -19.22
CA ARG A 38 8.28 -11.72 -17.98
C ARG A 38 6.91 -11.09 -18.18
N ILE A 39 6.15 -11.04 -17.10
CA ILE A 39 4.87 -10.35 -17.08
C ILE A 39 4.94 -9.26 -16.02
N VAL A 40 4.59 -8.04 -16.40
CA VAL A 40 4.52 -6.90 -15.49
C VAL A 40 3.06 -6.57 -15.25
N ILE A 41 2.67 -6.47 -13.98
CA ILE A 41 1.33 -6.07 -13.58
C ILE A 41 1.43 -4.77 -12.79
N GLN A 42 0.74 -3.73 -13.22
CA GLN A 42 0.75 -2.42 -12.57
C GLN A 42 -0.54 -1.65 -12.87
N SER A 43 -0.87 -0.66 -12.05
CA SER A 43 -2.00 0.23 -12.31
C SER A 43 -1.68 1.22 -13.44
N GLU A 44 -2.70 1.62 -14.20
CA GLU A 44 -2.53 2.62 -15.27
C GLU A 44 -2.22 4.02 -14.72
N ALA A 45 -2.71 4.32 -13.52
CA ALA A 45 -2.48 5.56 -12.81
C ALA A 45 -2.15 5.30 -11.33
N PRO A 46 -1.50 6.25 -10.63
CA PRO A 46 -1.37 6.18 -9.17
C PRO A 46 -2.75 6.09 -8.51
N ILE A 47 -2.87 5.20 -7.52
CA ILE A 47 -4.08 5.02 -6.72
C ILE A 47 -4.17 6.19 -5.73
N PRO A 48 -5.17 7.06 -5.80
CA PRO A 48 -5.30 8.17 -4.87
C PRO A 48 -5.72 7.68 -3.49
N ILE A 49 -5.06 8.19 -2.45
CA ILE A 49 -5.55 8.12 -1.07
C ILE A 49 -6.07 9.53 -0.75
N ALA A 50 -7.38 9.64 -0.72
CA ALA A 50 -8.09 10.87 -0.44
C ALA A 50 -8.83 10.79 0.89
N THR A 51 -8.88 11.91 1.59
CA THR A 51 -9.92 12.16 2.59
C THR A 51 -11.16 12.68 1.88
N ALA A 52 -12.28 12.82 2.60
CA ALA A 52 -13.54 13.35 2.05
C ALA A 52 -13.41 14.73 1.37
N ARG A 53 -12.30 15.46 1.58
CA ARG A 53 -12.09 16.83 1.09
C ARG A 53 -10.91 17.00 0.12
N ARG A 54 -9.91 16.10 0.11
CA ARG A 54 -8.75 16.21 -0.78
C ARG A 54 -7.95 14.92 -0.91
N THR A 55 -7.34 14.72 -2.07
CA THR A 55 -6.29 13.70 -2.27
C THR A 55 -5.01 14.16 -1.60
N LEU A 56 -4.53 13.38 -0.63
CA LEU A 56 -3.33 13.71 0.13
C LEU A 56 -2.12 12.91 -0.31
N LEU A 57 -2.35 11.64 -0.65
CA LEU A 57 -1.29 10.72 -1.02
C LEU A 57 -1.68 9.98 -2.29
N SER A 58 -0.69 9.34 -2.89
CA SER A 58 -0.90 8.43 -3.99
C SER A 58 -0.05 7.18 -3.80
N VAL A 59 -0.58 6.04 -4.21
CA VAL A 59 0.11 4.75 -4.17
C VAL A 59 0.38 4.31 -5.59
N THR A 60 1.61 3.87 -5.87
CA THR A 60 1.90 3.09 -7.07
C THR A 60 2.24 1.68 -6.65
N SER A 61 1.82 0.69 -7.43
CA SER A 61 2.29 -0.67 -7.24
C SER A 61 2.65 -1.32 -8.56
N ARG A 62 3.69 -2.14 -8.51
CA ARG A 62 4.24 -2.86 -9.65
C ARG A 62 4.64 -4.25 -9.21
N TYR A 63 4.21 -5.24 -9.97
CA TYR A 63 4.54 -6.64 -9.77
C TYR A 63 5.23 -7.15 -11.01
N ARG A 64 6.39 -7.74 -10.83
CA ARG A 64 7.08 -8.46 -11.88
C ARG A 64 6.94 -9.95 -11.61
N CYS A 65 6.37 -10.62 -12.58
CA CYS A 65 6.07 -12.03 -12.53
C CYS A 65 6.86 -12.79 -13.59
N THR A 66 7.15 -14.04 -13.26
CA THR A 66 7.71 -15.06 -14.14
C THR A 66 6.88 -16.32 -14.04
N TYR A 67 7.28 -17.33 -14.79
CA TYR A 67 6.75 -18.68 -14.66
C TYR A 67 7.56 -19.47 -13.64
N ASP A 68 6.93 -20.34 -12.86
CA ASP A 68 7.67 -21.32 -12.07
C ASP A 68 8.49 -22.26 -12.98
N SER A 69 9.42 -23.02 -12.38
CA SER A 69 10.32 -23.90 -13.14
C SER A 69 9.58 -24.98 -13.95
N ALA A 70 8.32 -25.26 -13.62
CA ALA A 70 7.46 -26.19 -14.34
C ALA A 70 6.51 -25.51 -15.34
N GLY A 71 6.50 -24.18 -15.43
CA GLY A 71 5.60 -23.41 -16.29
C GLY A 71 4.11 -23.61 -15.98
N GLN A 72 3.76 -23.91 -14.72
CA GLN A 72 2.41 -24.19 -14.25
C GLN A 72 1.78 -23.03 -13.50
N TYR A 73 2.58 -22.23 -12.82
CA TYR A 73 2.08 -21.16 -11.95
C TYR A 73 2.78 -19.84 -12.24
N LEU A 74 1.99 -18.76 -12.19
CA LEU A 74 2.53 -17.41 -12.15
C LEU A 74 3.23 -17.18 -10.80
N VAL A 75 4.48 -16.73 -10.83
CA VAL A 75 5.23 -16.40 -9.63
C VAL A 75 5.66 -14.95 -9.66
N VAL A 76 5.42 -14.23 -8.56
CA VAL A 76 5.98 -12.89 -8.34
C VAL A 76 7.48 -13.02 -8.04
N GLU A 77 8.32 -12.49 -8.91
CA GLU A 77 9.75 -12.35 -8.68
C GLU A 77 10.05 -11.09 -7.87
N GLU A 78 9.38 -9.99 -8.21
CA GLU A 78 9.57 -8.72 -7.55
C GLU A 78 8.21 -8.04 -7.35
N SER A 79 8.02 -7.37 -6.23
CA SER A 79 6.91 -6.44 -6.06
C SER A 79 7.39 -5.17 -5.41
N GLU A 80 6.83 -4.06 -5.82
CA GLU A 80 7.12 -2.75 -5.28
C GLU A 80 5.81 -2.00 -5.07
N ILE A 81 5.62 -1.49 -3.85
CA ILE A 81 4.51 -0.61 -3.49
C ILE A 81 5.10 0.65 -2.88
N LYS A 82 4.81 1.80 -3.48
CA LYS A 82 5.34 3.10 -3.07
C LYS A 82 4.20 4.02 -2.72
N VAL A 83 4.35 4.77 -1.64
CA VAL A 83 3.42 5.82 -1.24
C VAL A 83 4.10 7.18 -1.37
N PHE A 84 3.45 8.12 -2.03
CA PHE A 84 3.96 9.46 -2.31
C PHE A 84 3.07 10.52 -1.68
N GLY A 85 3.66 11.68 -1.39
CA GLY A 85 2.91 12.90 -1.11
C GLY A 85 2.24 13.45 -2.37
N GLY A 86 0.97 13.86 -2.25
CA GLY A 86 0.18 14.40 -3.36
C GLY A 86 -0.39 13.35 -4.31
N SER A 87 -1.02 13.81 -5.39
CA SER A 87 -1.82 12.95 -6.30
C SER A 87 -1.05 12.35 -7.48
N GLN A 88 0.18 12.80 -7.73
CA GLN A 88 0.87 12.52 -8.99
C GLN A 88 1.77 11.29 -8.96
N GLY A 89 2.02 10.67 -7.80
CA GLY A 89 2.96 9.56 -7.67
C GLY A 89 4.39 9.89 -8.12
N LYS A 90 4.85 11.13 -7.89
CA LYS A 90 6.14 11.64 -8.34
C LYS A 90 6.97 12.17 -7.16
N GLY A 91 8.29 12.20 -7.34
CA GLY A 91 9.25 12.61 -6.32
C GLY A 91 9.73 11.43 -5.47
N ASP A 92 10.30 11.72 -4.31
CA ASP A 92 10.69 10.69 -3.37
C ASP A 92 9.45 10.09 -2.68
N PRO A 93 9.30 8.76 -2.65
CA PRO A 93 8.20 8.15 -1.90
C PRO A 93 8.37 8.48 -0.42
N LEU A 94 7.27 8.61 0.33
CA LEU A 94 7.27 8.71 1.80
C LEU A 94 7.70 7.40 2.44
N PHE A 95 7.28 6.28 1.84
CA PHE A 95 7.82 4.96 2.15
C PHE A 95 7.54 4.01 0.98
N ARG A 96 8.23 2.88 0.98
CA ARG A 96 8.04 1.81 0.02
C ARG A 96 8.20 0.44 0.65
N VAL A 97 7.38 -0.50 0.19
CA VAL A 97 7.48 -1.93 0.50
C VAL A 97 7.96 -2.62 -0.76
N GLU A 98 9.04 -3.37 -0.64
CA GLU A 98 9.66 -4.08 -1.74
C GLU A 98 9.79 -5.56 -1.39
N TYR A 99 9.65 -6.40 -2.41
CA TYR A 99 9.92 -7.82 -2.34
C TYR A 99 10.77 -8.23 -3.54
N VAL A 100 11.77 -9.05 -3.31
CA VAL A 100 12.63 -9.67 -4.32
C VAL A 100 12.81 -11.14 -3.94
N ARG A 101 12.33 -12.04 -4.80
CA ARG A 101 12.33 -13.49 -4.57
C ARG A 101 13.74 -14.06 -4.54
N ASP A 102 14.57 -13.68 -5.50
CA ASP A 102 15.95 -14.17 -5.65
C ASP A 102 16.94 -13.16 -5.05
N GLN A 103 16.72 -12.87 -3.77
CA GLN A 103 17.62 -12.02 -3.00
C GLN A 103 18.83 -12.84 -2.53
N ALA A 104 20.02 -12.24 -2.48
CA ALA A 104 21.20 -12.87 -1.91
C ALA A 104 20.89 -13.40 -0.49
N SER A 105 21.36 -14.61 -0.17
CA SER A 105 20.94 -15.38 1.01
C SER A 105 21.13 -14.69 2.38
N HIS A 106 21.95 -13.64 2.45
CA HIS A 106 22.22 -12.86 3.65
C HIS A 106 21.35 -11.61 3.78
N LEU A 107 20.46 -11.34 2.82
CA LEU A 107 19.57 -10.18 2.79
C LEU A 107 18.10 -10.65 2.85
N PRO A 108 17.23 -9.95 3.60
CA PRO A 108 15.81 -10.24 3.60
C PRO A 108 15.20 -10.09 2.20
N CYS A 109 14.30 -11.00 1.79
CA CYS A 109 13.58 -10.86 0.53
C CYS A 109 12.53 -9.75 0.56
N ALA A 110 12.12 -9.27 1.74
CA ALA A 110 11.12 -8.23 1.90
C ALA A 110 11.73 -7.04 2.66
N HIS A 111 11.53 -5.84 2.12
CA HIS A 111 12.08 -4.60 2.64
C HIS A 111 10.96 -3.59 2.86
N LEU A 112 11.05 -2.83 3.96
CA LEU A 112 10.26 -1.64 4.21
C LEU A 112 11.22 -0.47 4.32
N HIS A 113 11.17 0.45 3.37
CA HIS A 113 11.98 1.67 3.42
C HIS A 113 11.10 2.87 3.73
N ILE A 114 11.33 3.49 4.88
CA ILE A 114 10.62 4.70 5.30
C ILE A 114 11.50 5.91 4.97
N HIS A 115 11.01 6.74 4.06
CA HIS A 115 11.62 7.98 3.59
C HIS A 115 10.84 9.15 4.17
N ALA A 116 10.79 9.21 5.51
CA ALA A 116 10.04 10.24 6.19
C ALA A 116 10.89 11.50 6.33
N HIS A 117 10.90 12.36 5.32
CA HIS A 117 11.11 13.77 5.61
C HIS A 117 9.94 14.21 6.50
N ARG A 118 10.25 14.53 7.76
CA ARG A 118 9.29 14.72 8.87
C ARG A 118 8.10 15.60 8.47
N ASP A 119 8.29 16.57 7.59
CA ASP A 119 7.30 17.61 7.30
C ASP A 119 6.17 17.12 6.39
N GLN A 120 6.47 16.37 5.32
CA GLN A 120 5.44 15.94 4.36
C GLN A 120 4.54 14.83 4.91
N LEU A 121 5.13 13.85 5.60
CA LEU A 121 4.36 12.77 6.24
C LEU A 121 3.54 13.31 7.42
N SER A 122 4.10 14.21 8.24
CA SER A 122 3.35 14.82 9.34
C SER A 122 2.20 15.69 8.83
N VAL A 123 2.38 16.44 7.74
CA VAL A 123 1.29 17.21 7.11
C VAL A 123 0.19 16.28 6.60
N ALA A 124 0.52 15.20 5.87
CA ALA A 124 -0.49 14.26 5.40
C ALA A 124 -1.30 13.62 6.54
N MET A 125 -0.62 13.20 7.62
CA MET A 125 -1.26 12.63 8.80
C MET A 125 -2.10 13.67 9.58
N ALA A 126 -1.60 14.90 9.73
CA ALA A 126 -2.34 15.99 10.37
C ALA A 126 -3.69 16.20 9.70
N VAL A 127 -3.69 16.21 8.37
CA VAL A 127 -4.90 16.42 7.60
C VAL A 127 -5.85 15.23 7.71
N ALA A 128 -5.33 14.01 7.54
CA ALA A 128 -6.14 12.81 7.67
C ALA A 128 -6.83 12.72 9.05
N GLY A 129 -6.11 13.09 10.12
CA GLY A 129 -6.66 13.15 11.47
C GLY A 129 -7.72 14.24 11.68
N THR A 130 -7.66 15.35 10.95
CA THR A 130 -8.68 16.42 11.02
C THR A 130 -9.96 16.12 10.24
N ASP A 131 -9.88 15.31 9.17
CA ASP A 131 -11.04 15.04 8.30
C ASP A 131 -11.99 13.96 8.87
N GLY A 132 -11.54 13.14 9.83
CA GLY A 132 -12.37 12.17 10.55
C GLY A 132 -13.05 12.70 11.82
N ALA A 133 -12.78 13.95 12.20
CA ALA A 133 -13.26 14.54 13.45
C ALA A 133 -14.50 15.41 13.22
N GLU A 134 -15.66 14.80 13.04
CA GLU A 134 -16.91 15.51 13.36
C GLU A 134 -16.90 15.81 14.86
N ARG A 135 -16.78 17.10 15.22
CA ARG A 135 -17.06 17.66 16.55
C ARG A 135 -16.58 16.81 17.75
N ARG A 136 -15.29 16.52 17.83
CA ARG A 136 -14.63 16.54 19.15
C ARG A 136 -13.80 17.79 19.21
N THR A 137 -14.25 18.72 20.06
CA THR A 137 -13.41 19.74 20.70
C THR A 137 -12.16 19.06 21.24
N THR A 138 -11.16 18.90 20.38
CA THR A 138 -9.87 18.33 20.74
C THR A 138 -9.07 19.50 21.28
N THR A 139 -8.79 19.40 22.56
CA THR A 139 -8.01 20.37 23.31
C THR A 139 -6.69 20.61 22.57
N GLN A 140 -6.52 21.86 22.15
CA GLN A 140 -5.37 22.40 21.44
C GLN A 140 -4.08 22.04 22.18
N GLY A 141 -3.14 21.35 21.52
CA GLY A 141 -1.78 21.13 22.05
C GLY A 141 -1.20 19.75 21.76
N ASP A 142 -1.69 18.70 22.45
CA ASP A 142 -1.00 17.41 22.51
C ASP A 142 -1.57 16.31 21.61
N ASP A 143 -2.90 16.25 21.41
CA ASP A 143 -3.53 15.19 20.61
C ASP A 143 -3.31 15.38 19.10
N TYR A 144 -3.29 16.64 18.64
CA TYR A 144 -2.89 16.98 17.26
C TYR A 144 -1.42 16.61 17.00
N MET A 145 -0.55 16.83 17.98
CA MET A 145 0.87 16.50 17.94
C MET A 145 1.14 15.00 18.14
N ARG A 146 0.14 14.21 18.57
CA ARG A 146 0.18 12.74 18.59
C ARG A 146 -0.21 12.17 17.24
N GLY A 147 -1.34 12.59 16.67
CA GLY A 147 -1.82 12.13 15.35
C GLY A 147 -0.89 12.46 14.16
N THR A 148 0.15 13.27 14.40
CA THR A 148 1.19 13.63 13.44
C THR A 148 2.53 12.93 13.66
N ARG A 149 2.63 11.98 14.60
CA ARG A 149 3.87 11.22 14.84
C ARG A 149 3.93 10.01 13.92
N ILE A 150 5.12 9.77 13.36
CA ILE A 150 5.43 8.54 12.62
C ILE A 150 5.14 7.29 13.47
N SER A 151 5.28 7.38 14.80
CA SER A 151 4.99 6.29 15.73
C SER A 151 3.51 5.88 15.76
N GLU A 152 2.59 6.73 15.31
CA GLU A 152 1.16 6.40 15.20
C GLU A 152 0.80 5.75 13.86
N LEU A 153 1.72 5.73 12.88
CA LEU A 153 1.49 5.10 11.59
C LEU A 153 1.52 3.58 11.74
N HIS A 154 0.35 2.96 11.64
CA HIS A 154 0.20 1.52 11.70
C HIS A 154 0.21 0.93 10.29
N PHE A 155 1.28 0.21 9.97
CA PHE A 155 1.31 -0.66 8.80
C PHE A 155 0.72 -2.02 9.21
N PRO A 156 -0.49 -2.40 8.78
CA PRO A 156 -0.84 -3.82 8.83
C PRO A 156 0.19 -4.55 7.96
N VAL A 157 0.69 -5.68 8.43
CA VAL A 157 1.85 -6.37 7.82
C VAL A 157 1.45 -7.68 7.12
N GLY A 158 0.19 -7.78 6.71
CA GLY A 158 -0.42 -9.05 6.35
C GLY A 158 -0.59 -9.94 7.58
N GLY A 159 -1.38 -11.00 7.45
CA GLY A 159 -1.59 -11.99 8.51
C GLY A 159 -0.31 -12.79 8.85
N HIS A 160 -0.47 -14.05 9.23
CA HIS A 160 0.61 -14.92 9.75
C HIS A 160 1.86 -15.11 8.87
N ARG A 161 1.92 -14.53 7.66
CA ARG A 161 3.04 -14.67 6.72
C ARG A 161 3.91 -13.41 6.56
N PHE A 162 3.67 -12.34 7.33
CA PHE A 162 4.46 -11.09 7.35
C PHE A 162 4.95 -10.65 5.95
N ARG A 163 3.99 -10.33 5.06
CA ARG A 163 4.24 -9.85 3.70
C ARG A 163 3.23 -8.75 3.41
N PRO A 164 3.55 -7.48 3.72
CA PRO A 164 2.63 -6.38 3.46
C PRO A 164 2.34 -6.32 1.95
N GLY A 165 1.08 -6.55 1.58
CA GLY A 165 0.59 -6.43 0.21
C GLY A 165 0.00 -5.04 -0.06
N LEU A 166 -0.49 -4.83 -1.29
CA LEU A 166 -1.20 -3.59 -1.62
C LEU A 166 -2.43 -3.39 -0.72
N GLU A 167 -3.12 -4.48 -0.40
CA GLU A 167 -4.27 -4.47 0.51
C GLU A 167 -3.89 -3.92 1.89
N ASP A 168 -2.76 -4.37 2.44
CA ASP A 168 -2.28 -3.90 3.73
C ASP A 168 -1.98 -2.40 3.71
N VAL A 169 -1.31 -1.91 2.65
CA VAL A 169 -1.07 -0.48 2.48
C VAL A 169 -2.39 0.28 2.41
N CYS A 170 -3.33 -0.13 1.56
CA CYS A 170 -4.64 0.53 1.45
C CYS A 170 -5.41 0.54 2.78
N ASN A 171 -5.48 -0.60 3.48
CA ASN A 171 -6.19 -0.75 4.75
C ASN A 171 -5.59 0.13 5.86
N GLY A 172 -4.27 0.31 5.89
CA GLY A 172 -3.60 1.21 6.84
C GLY A 172 -4.08 2.66 6.74
N TRP A 173 -4.53 3.10 5.56
CA TRP A 173 -5.03 4.46 5.31
C TRP A 173 -6.56 4.59 5.39
N SER A 174 -7.28 3.52 5.71
CA SER A 174 -8.72 3.58 5.95
C SER A 174 -9.04 4.41 7.20
N PRO A 175 -10.10 5.26 7.21
CA PRO A 175 -10.51 6.01 8.40
C PRO A 175 -10.74 5.15 9.66
N SER A 176 -11.03 3.85 9.47
CA SER A 176 -11.24 2.89 10.56
C SER A 176 -9.95 2.36 11.20
N SER A 177 -8.76 2.62 10.64
CA SER A 177 -7.48 2.14 11.17
C SER A 177 -6.93 2.97 12.33
N ALA A 178 -7.48 4.17 12.56
CA ALA A 178 -7.10 5.03 13.68
C ALA A 178 -7.61 4.43 15.01
N HIS A 179 -6.68 3.92 15.82
CA HIS A 179 -7.02 3.42 17.16
C HIS A 179 -7.40 4.61 18.06
N PRO A 180 -8.54 4.56 18.78
CA PRO A 180 -8.84 5.59 19.76
C PRO A 180 -7.78 5.54 20.88
N PRO A 181 -7.25 6.69 21.32
CA PRO A 181 -6.31 6.71 22.43
C PRO A 181 -7.00 6.18 23.69
N GLY A 182 -6.55 5.03 24.19
CA GLY A 182 -6.87 4.61 25.56
C GLY A 182 -7.47 3.22 25.81
N ARG A 183 -7.61 2.32 24.83
CA ARG A 183 -7.94 0.91 25.15
C ARG A 183 -6.70 0.02 25.12
N ARG A 184 -6.01 -0.06 26.26
CA ARG A 184 -5.17 -1.23 26.56
C ARG A 184 -6.09 -2.45 26.66
N GLY A 185 -6.12 -3.27 25.63
CA GLY A 185 -6.65 -4.64 25.72
C GLY A 185 -5.79 -5.48 26.66
N PRO A 186 -6.33 -6.60 27.19
CA PRO A 186 -5.60 -7.43 28.14
C PRO A 186 -4.37 -8.01 27.45
N ARG A 187 -3.24 -7.95 28.16
CA ARG A 187 -1.98 -8.55 27.72
C ARG A 187 -2.16 -10.07 27.68
N CYS A 188 -1.81 -10.69 26.55
CA CYS A 188 -1.44 -12.10 26.52
C CYS A 188 -0.16 -12.31 27.32
#